data_AF-A0A6G3QFY7-F1
#
_entry.id   AF-A0A6G3QFY7-F1
#
_cell.length_a   1.000
_cell.length_b   1.000
_cell.length_c   1.000
_cell.angle_alpha   90.00
_cell.angle_beta   90.00
_cell.angle_gamma   90.00
#
_symmetry.space_group_name_H-M   'P 1'
#
loop_
_entity.id
_entity.type
_entity.pdbx_description
1 polymer ?
#
loop_
_entity_poly.entity_id
_entity_poly.type
_entity_poly.pdbx_seq_one_letter_code
_entity_poly.pdbx_strand_id
1 'polypeptide(L)'
;MNGRNLRSGDPVGIEQEMWSLLTLYQALRTVMADAAESLPGTDPDRCCFSIALHTARHQVIQATGIIPADTDRDTLPGTIGRRILTGLLPPRRERVSNRKVKSPMSRHSERHADGRLDTRRTVTRLDVTVLEPLDQSPTPPTASRDDQHATPAARRRHRILDLLQEDPTRLWQPREIAAHFGDITLETMYRQLNRWAASQLIHKLGPGLYAATPWPPAPLA
;
A
#
# COMPACT_ATOMS: atom_id res chain seq x y z
N MET A 1 5.47 -22.67 -19.65
CA MET A 1 6.32 -22.21 -18.53
C MET A 1 6.54 -23.42 -17.64
N ASN A 2 7.76 -23.95 -17.59
CA ASN A 2 8.06 -25.03 -16.65
C ASN A 2 8.30 -24.40 -15.27
N GLY A 3 7.45 -24.75 -14.29
CA GLY A 3 7.64 -24.33 -12.91
C GLY A 3 8.94 -24.86 -12.33
N ARG A 4 9.42 -24.25 -11.25
CA ARG A 4 10.57 -24.79 -10.50
C ARG A 4 10.13 -26.09 -9.82
N ASN A 5 10.79 -27.20 -10.16
CA ASN A 5 10.58 -28.46 -9.45
C ASN A 5 11.17 -28.34 -8.03
N LEU A 6 10.29 -28.44 -7.04
CA LEU A 6 10.67 -28.65 -5.64
C LEU A 6 11.09 -30.10 -5.46
N ARG A 7 11.97 -30.37 -4.49
CA ARG A 7 12.52 -31.71 -4.27
C ARG A 7 11.74 -32.49 -3.22
N SER A 8 11.18 -31.80 -2.23
CA SER A 8 10.36 -32.39 -1.18
C SER A 8 9.04 -32.94 -1.71
N GLY A 9 8.67 -34.12 -1.23
CA GLY A 9 7.40 -34.79 -1.54
C GLY A 9 6.31 -34.61 -0.48
N ASP A 10 6.64 -34.00 0.66
CA ASP A 10 5.74 -33.76 1.78
C ASP A 10 5.43 -32.26 1.96
N PRO A 11 4.27 -31.90 2.55
CA PRO A 11 3.87 -30.49 2.70
C PRO A 11 4.86 -29.63 3.49
N VAL A 12 5.49 -30.19 4.52
CA VAL A 12 6.41 -29.46 5.40
C VAL A 12 7.72 -29.13 4.66
N GLY A 13 8.28 -30.10 3.94
CA GLY A 13 9.45 -29.89 3.12
C GLY A 13 9.21 -28.90 1.97
N ILE A 14 8.03 -28.95 1.35
CA ILE A 14 7.62 -27.97 0.32
C ILE A 14 7.57 -26.55 0.90
N GLU A 15 6.96 -26.38 2.08
CA GLU A 15 6.91 -25.11 2.77
C GLU A 15 8.31 -24.60 3.09
N GLN A 16 9.18 -25.45 3.63
CA GLN A 16 10.58 -25.11 3.92
C GLN A 16 11.33 -24.67 2.66
N GLU A 17 11.20 -25.39 1.55
CA GLU A 17 11.85 -25.02 0.28
C GLU A 17 11.36 -23.66 -0.21
N MET A 18 10.04 -23.41 -0.16
CA MET A 18 9.46 -22.13 -0.58
C MET A 18 9.96 -20.97 0.28
N TRP A 19 9.95 -21.12 1.60
CA TRP A 19 10.50 -20.12 2.52
C TRP A 19 11.99 -19.90 2.30
N SER A 20 12.77 -20.96 2.08
CA SER A 20 14.20 -20.85 1.82
C SER A 20 14.49 -20.02 0.58
N LEU A 21 13.69 -20.17 -0.48
CA LEU A 21 13.83 -19.39 -1.71
C LEU A 21 13.45 -17.92 -1.53
N LEU A 22 12.36 -17.66 -0.81
CA LEU A 22 11.93 -16.30 -0.49
C LEU A 22 12.95 -15.59 0.38
N THR A 23 13.44 -16.26 1.42
CA THR A 23 14.46 -15.73 2.32
C THR A 23 15.76 -15.44 1.58
N LEU A 24 16.24 -16.36 0.73
CA LEU A 24 17.43 -16.11 -0.09
C LEU A 24 17.24 -14.92 -1.04
N TYR A 25 16.09 -14.83 -1.69
CA TYR A 25 15.78 -13.71 -2.58
C TYR A 25 15.79 -12.38 -1.81
N GLN A 26 15.15 -12.32 -0.64
CA GLN A 26 15.10 -11.11 0.18
C GLN A 26 16.48 -10.75 0.73
N ALA A 27 17.25 -11.72 1.24
CA ALA A 27 18.60 -11.48 1.73
C ALA A 27 19.52 -10.88 0.63
N LEU A 28 19.46 -11.41 -0.59
CA LEU A 28 20.21 -10.85 -1.72
C LEU A 28 19.74 -9.43 -2.07
N ARG A 29 18.43 -9.15 -1.96
CA ARG A 29 17.88 -7.80 -2.19
C ARG A 29 18.32 -6.80 -1.13
N THR A 30 18.38 -7.20 0.13
CA THR A 30 18.91 -6.37 1.22
C THR A 30 20.37 -6.01 0.95
N VAL A 31 21.22 -7.00 0.66
CA VAL A 31 22.64 -6.75 0.34
C VAL A 31 22.81 -5.84 -0.89
N MET A 32 21.93 -5.95 -1.89
CA MET A 32 21.95 -5.05 -3.06
C MET A 32 21.58 -3.61 -2.69
N ALA A 33 20.64 -3.42 -1.75
CA ALA A 33 20.27 -2.11 -1.24
C ALA A 33 21.40 -1.50 -0.41
N ASP A 34 21.95 -2.26 0.54
CA ASP A 34 23.10 -1.86 1.37
C ASP A 34 24.30 -1.46 0.50
N ALA A 35 24.55 -2.23 -0.57
CA ALA A 35 25.61 -1.92 -1.52
C ALA A 35 25.36 -0.58 -2.24
N ALA A 36 24.14 -0.32 -2.71
CA ALA A 36 23.80 0.94 -3.36
C ALA A 36 23.89 2.14 -2.38
N GLU A 37 23.44 1.96 -1.15
CA GLU A 37 23.51 2.98 -0.09
C GLU A 37 24.95 3.29 0.33
N SER A 38 25.85 2.32 0.27
CA SER A 38 27.26 2.50 0.65
C SER A 38 28.05 3.45 -0.28
N LEU A 39 27.56 3.71 -1.50
CA LEU A 39 28.21 4.61 -2.46
C LEU A 39 27.21 5.70 -2.92
N PRO A 40 27.36 6.95 -2.45
CA PRO A 40 26.46 8.05 -2.78
C PRO A 40 26.28 8.24 -4.30
N GLY A 41 25.03 8.41 -4.74
CA GLY A 41 24.69 8.58 -6.16
C GLY A 41 24.60 7.28 -6.97
N THR A 42 24.71 6.11 -6.33
CA THR A 42 24.48 4.83 -6.99
C THR A 42 22.99 4.58 -7.16
N ASP A 43 22.55 4.46 -8.42
CA ASP A 43 21.20 4.03 -8.74
C ASP A 43 21.03 2.52 -8.39
N PRO A 44 20.14 2.16 -7.43
CA PRO A 44 19.96 0.77 -6.99
C PRO A 44 19.46 -0.15 -8.12
N ASP A 45 18.81 0.39 -9.16
CA ASP A 45 18.36 -0.38 -10.33
C ASP A 45 19.54 -0.92 -11.15
N ARG A 46 20.76 -0.39 -10.95
CA ARG A 46 21.99 -0.85 -11.61
C ARG A 46 22.62 -2.06 -10.92
N CYS A 47 22.23 -2.37 -9.68
CA CYS A 47 22.71 -3.54 -8.97
C CYS A 47 22.19 -4.83 -9.65
N CYS A 48 23.10 -5.68 -10.11
CA CYS A 48 22.73 -6.90 -10.83
C CYS A 48 22.45 -8.08 -9.88
N PHE A 49 21.22 -8.61 -9.91
CA PHE A 49 20.84 -9.78 -9.10
C PHE A 49 21.68 -11.02 -9.40
N SER A 50 22.05 -11.24 -10.66
CA SER A 50 22.89 -12.38 -11.05
C SER A 50 24.28 -12.29 -10.43
N ILE A 51 24.88 -11.09 -10.35
CA ILE A 51 26.18 -10.90 -9.69
C ILE A 51 26.06 -11.22 -8.21
N ALA A 52 25.01 -10.74 -7.54
CA ALA A 52 24.74 -11.03 -6.13
C ALA A 52 24.61 -12.55 -5.91
N LEU A 53 23.76 -13.22 -6.68
CA LEU A 53 23.49 -14.66 -6.58
C LEU A 53 24.75 -15.51 -6.85
N HIS A 54 25.50 -15.22 -7.91
CA HIS A 54 26.72 -15.97 -8.24
C HIS A 54 27.82 -15.75 -7.20
N THR A 55 27.96 -14.51 -6.69
CA THR A 55 28.94 -14.22 -5.64
C THR A 55 28.58 -14.93 -4.34
N ALA A 56 27.30 -14.89 -3.92
CA ALA A 56 26.83 -15.62 -2.75
C ALA A 56 27.06 -17.13 -2.89
N ARG A 57 26.75 -17.70 -4.06
CA ARG A 57 27.02 -19.12 -4.35
C ARG A 57 28.52 -19.44 -4.25
N HIS A 58 29.38 -18.60 -4.82
CA HIS A 58 30.83 -18.81 -4.72
C HIS A 58 31.33 -18.78 -3.28
N GLN A 59 30.84 -17.86 -2.45
CA GLN A 59 31.22 -17.82 -1.03
C GLN A 59 30.84 -19.09 -0.27
N VAL A 60 29.62 -19.61 -0.51
CA VAL A 60 29.17 -20.87 0.09
C VAL A 60 30.04 -22.04 -0.38
N ILE A 61 30.32 -22.14 -1.68
CA ILE A 61 31.16 -23.21 -2.25
C ILE A 61 32.60 -23.14 -1.70
N GLN A 62 33.15 -21.94 -1.58
CA GLN A 62 34.51 -21.70 -1.10
C GLN A 62 34.62 -21.69 0.43
N ALA A 63 33.51 -21.91 1.15
CA ALA A 63 33.44 -21.79 2.61
C ALA A 63 34.02 -20.45 3.15
N THR A 64 33.90 -19.38 2.36
CA THR A 64 34.50 -18.07 2.69
C THR A 64 33.62 -17.32 3.68
N GLY A 65 34.19 -16.83 4.78
CA GLY A 65 33.47 -16.03 5.78
C GLY A 65 32.51 -16.82 6.67
N ILE A 66 32.64 -18.15 6.75
CA ILE A 66 31.84 -19.01 7.64
C ILE A 66 32.20 -18.78 9.12
N ILE A 67 33.46 -18.46 9.40
CA ILE A 67 33.91 -18.02 10.72
C ILE A 67 34.03 -16.50 10.64
N PRO A 68 33.09 -15.73 11.22
CA PRO A 68 33.19 -14.28 11.23
C PRO A 68 34.39 -13.89 12.08
N ALA A 69 35.35 -13.17 11.50
CA ALA A 69 36.28 -12.37 12.29
C ALA A 69 35.47 -11.18 12.84
N ASP A 70 35.68 -10.82 14.11
CA ASP A 70 34.93 -9.74 14.79
C ASP A 70 34.93 -8.39 14.03
N THR A 71 35.89 -8.19 13.13
CA THR A 71 36.05 -6.98 12.30
C THR A 71 35.23 -6.96 11.01
N ASP A 72 34.71 -8.10 10.55
CA ASP A 72 34.07 -8.20 9.22
C ASP A 72 32.55 -7.90 9.27
N ARG A 73 31.93 -7.95 10.46
CA ARG A 73 30.50 -7.66 10.64
C ARG A 73 30.18 -6.18 10.41
N ASP A 74 31.13 -5.28 10.67
CA ASP A 74 30.96 -3.84 10.54
C ASP A 74 31.39 -3.28 9.17
N THR A 75 32.04 -4.10 8.33
CA THR A 75 32.51 -3.67 7.01
C THR A 75 31.42 -3.88 5.94
N LEU A 76 30.35 -3.08 6.02
CA LEU A 76 29.41 -2.96 4.89
C LEU A 76 30.13 -2.32 3.69
N PRO A 77 29.90 -2.80 2.45
CA PRO A 77 28.82 -3.70 2.03
C PRO A 77 29.26 -5.19 1.88
N GLY A 78 30.33 -5.61 2.57
CA GLY A 78 30.86 -6.97 2.52
C GLY A 78 31.39 -7.39 1.13
N THR A 79 31.73 -8.67 0.97
CA THR A 79 32.28 -9.18 -0.31
C THR A 79 31.24 -9.21 -1.44
N ILE A 80 29.98 -9.52 -1.14
CA ILE A 80 28.90 -9.53 -2.14
C ILE A 80 28.63 -8.10 -2.63
N GLY A 81 28.48 -7.13 -1.73
CA GLY A 81 28.24 -5.74 -2.09
C GLY A 81 29.39 -5.12 -2.88
N ARG A 82 30.65 -5.38 -2.50
CA ARG A 82 31.81 -4.97 -3.30
C ARG A 82 31.76 -5.51 -4.73
N ARG A 83 31.40 -6.78 -4.92
CA ARG A 83 31.25 -7.36 -6.27
C ARG A 83 30.12 -6.71 -7.07
N ILE A 84 28.99 -6.42 -6.42
CA ILE A 84 27.89 -5.67 -7.03
C ILE A 84 28.36 -4.30 -7.51
N LEU A 85 29.05 -3.53 -6.67
CA LEU A 85 29.56 -2.20 -6.98
C LEU A 85 30.59 -2.20 -8.13
N THR A 86 31.46 -3.22 -8.20
CA THR A 86 32.39 -3.36 -9.34
C THR A 86 31.72 -3.78 -10.64
N GLY A 87 30.49 -4.29 -10.57
CA GLY A 87 29.75 -4.86 -11.70
C GLY A 87 28.41 -4.17 -11.98
N LEU A 88 28.30 -2.88 -11.69
CA LEU A 88 27.07 -2.12 -11.93
C LEU A 88 26.67 -2.15 -13.40
N LEU A 89 25.39 -2.42 -13.66
CA LEU A 89 24.84 -2.37 -15.01
C LEU A 89 24.90 -0.95 -15.57
N PRO A 90 24.85 -0.78 -16.90
CA PRO A 90 24.72 0.54 -17.52
C PRO A 90 23.48 1.28 -16.98
N PRO A 91 23.51 2.63 -16.91
CA PRO A 91 22.37 3.43 -16.48
C PRO A 91 21.11 3.04 -17.25
N ARG A 92 20.05 2.70 -16.51
CA ARG A 92 18.80 2.28 -17.12
C ARG A 92 18.06 3.53 -17.61
N ARG A 93 17.59 3.49 -18.86
CA ARG A 93 16.74 4.58 -19.38
C ARG A 93 15.38 4.53 -18.68
N GLU A 94 15.03 5.59 -17.97
CA GLU A 94 13.68 5.77 -17.43
C GLU A 94 12.66 5.78 -18.56
N ARG A 95 11.65 4.91 -18.43
CA ARG A 95 10.65 4.68 -19.47
C ARG A 95 9.29 4.70 -18.81
N VAL A 96 8.52 5.75 -19.07
CA VAL A 96 7.09 5.80 -18.76
C VAL A 96 6.34 5.58 -20.07
N SER A 97 5.45 4.59 -20.04
CA SER A 97 4.45 4.37 -21.07
C SER A 97 3.18 3.94 -20.38
N ASN A 98 2.04 4.28 -20.95
CA ASN A 98 0.78 3.72 -20.52
C ASN A 98 0.87 2.18 -20.49
N ARG A 99 0.60 1.56 -19.33
CA ARG A 99 0.60 0.11 -19.18
C ARG A 99 -0.72 -0.43 -19.70
N LYS A 100 -0.76 -0.76 -20.98
CA LYS A 100 -1.90 -1.42 -21.61
C LYS A 100 -1.87 -2.90 -21.27
N VAL A 101 -2.91 -3.40 -20.59
CA VAL A 101 -3.10 -4.86 -20.48
C VAL A 101 -3.28 -5.39 -21.90
N LYS A 102 -2.55 -6.45 -22.25
CA LYS A 102 -2.61 -7.05 -23.59
C LYS A 102 -3.97 -7.72 -23.89
N SER A 103 -4.88 -7.78 -22.92
CA SER A 103 -6.22 -8.35 -23.12
C SER A 103 -7.15 -7.32 -23.78
N PRO A 104 -7.86 -7.68 -24.86
CA PRO A 104 -8.71 -6.75 -25.62
C PRO A 104 -10.03 -6.40 -24.92
N MET A 105 -10.42 -7.09 -23.84
CA MET A 105 -11.68 -6.87 -23.14
C MET A 105 -11.49 -6.98 -21.63
N SER A 106 -11.31 -5.86 -20.93
CA SER A 106 -11.68 -5.79 -19.51
C SER A 106 -13.16 -5.41 -19.41
N ARG A 107 -13.88 -6.04 -18.49
CA ARG A 107 -15.28 -5.73 -18.16
C ARG A 107 -15.48 -4.28 -17.66
N HIS A 108 -14.38 -3.62 -17.33
CA HIS A 108 -14.25 -2.19 -17.07
C HIS A 108 -13.43 -1.60 -18.23
N SER A 109 -14.08 -1.25 -19.33
CA SER A 109 -13.42 -0.72 -20.55
C SER A 109 -13.31 0.80 -20.57
N GLU A 110 -14.00 1.49 -19.66
CA GLU A 110 -13.93 2.94 -19.56
C GLU A 110 -12.65 3.34 -18.85
N ARG A 111 -11.64 3.63 -19.66
CA ARG A 111 -10.47 4.36 -19.20
C ARG A 111 -10.89 5.81 -19.00
N HIS A 112 -10.95 6.27 -17.75
CA HIS A 112 -10.92 7.70 -17.48
C HIS A 112 -9.58 8.24 -17.98
N ALA A 113 -9.59 9.40 -18.62
CA ALA A 113 -8.40 10.02 -19.18
C ALA A 113 -7.45 10.45 -18.05
N ASP A 114 -6.65 9.51 -17.53
CA ASP A 114 -5.74 9.74 -16.40
C ASP A 114 -4.50 10.60 -16.78
N GLY A 115 -4.51 11.30 -17.91
CA GLY A 115 -3.42 12.16 -18.38
C GLY A 115 -2.13 11.45 -18.82
N ARG A 116 -2.06 10.11 -18.74
CA ARG A 116 -0.85 9.33 -19.05
C ARG A 116 -0.63 9.15 -20.55
N LEU A 117 0.59 9.45 -21.01
CA LEU A 117 1.03 9.35 -22.40
C LEU A 117 0.92 7.91 -22.95
N ASP A 118 0.29 7.78 -24.11
CA ASP A 118 0.15 6.49 -24.80
C ASP A 118 1.43 6.02 -25.50
N THR A 119 2.30 6.95 -25.89
CA THR A 119 3.61 6.65 -26.48
C THR A 119 4.71 6.73 -25.43
N ARG A 120 5.65 5.78 -25.50
CA ARG A 120 6.85 5.77 -24.67
C ARG A 120 7.68 7.04 -24.93
N ARG A 121 7.86 7.85 -23.89
CA ARG A 121 8.78 8.99 -23.90
C ARG A 121 9.88 8.78 -22.87
N THR A 122 11.05 9.34 -23.16
CA THR A 122 12.14 9.42 -22.20
C THR A 122 11.71 10.33 -21.08
N VAL A 123 11.84 9.87 -19.84
CA VAL A 123 11.65 10.75 -18.68
C VAL A 123 12.92 11.57 -18.53
N THR A 124 12.76 12.89 -18.50
CA THR A 124 13.87 13.84 -18.34
C THR A 124 14.01 14.33 -16.91
N ARG A 125 12.94 14.23 -16.11
CA ARG A 125 12.88 14.69 -14.72
C ARG A 125 11.73 13.99 -13.99
N LEU A 126 11.98 13.57 -12.76
CA LEU A 126 10.98 13.09 -11.81
C LEU A 126 11.01 14.01 -10.59
N ASP A 127 9.88 14.65 -10.29
CA ASP A 127 9.70 15.37 -9.02
C ASP A 127 8.84 14.47 -8.11
N VAL A 128 9.43 13.98 -7.02
CA VAL A 128 8.74 13.15 -6.03
C VAL A 128 8.34 14.03 -4.86
N THR A 129 7.05 14.30 -4.72
CA THR A 129 6.50 14.98 -3.54
C THR A 129 6.08 13.91 -2.53
N VAL A 130 6.86 13.75 -1.46
CA VAL A 130 6.45 12.92 -0.34
C VAL A 130 5.35 13.69 0.39
N LEU A 131 4.12 13.20 0.29
CA LEU A 131 3.01 13.74 1.06
C LEU A 131 3.16 13.23 2.48
N GLU A 132 3.42 14.14 3.41
CA GLU A 132 3.29 13.85 4.83
C GLU A 132 1.83 13.43 5.08
N PRO A 133 1.58 12.29 5.75
CA PRO A 133 0.23 11.94 6.15
C PRO A 133 -0.33 13.10 6.96
N LEU A 134 -1.45 13.68 6.53
CA LEU A 134 -2.15 14.70 7.31
C LEU A 134 -2.46 14.09 8.68
N ASP A 135 -1.71 14.54 9.69
CA ASP A 135 -1.87 14.11 11.06
C ASP A 135 -3.31 14.39 11.53
N GLN A 136 -3.88 13.38 12.20
CA GLN A 136 -5.03 13.44 13.11
C GLN A 136 -6.44 13.55 12.49
N SER A 137 -6.92 12.45 11.91
CA SER A 137 -8.29 12.02 12.26
C SER A 137 -8.19 11.14 13.51
N PRO A 138 -8.91 11.41 14.61
CA PRO A 138 -8.87 10.54 15.77
C PRO A 138 -9.20 9.11 15.34
N THR A 139 -8.35 8.16 15.74
CA THR A 139 -8.59 6.75 15.48
C THR A 139 -9.97 6.39 16.04
N PRO A 140 -10.91 5.93 15.19
CA PRO A 140 -12.21 5.52 15.70
C PRO A 140 -12.00 4.40 16.71
N PRO A 141 -12.84 4.33 17.77
CA PRO A 141 -12.68 3.33 18.81
C PRO A 141 -12.77 1.92 18.23
N THR A 142 -12.01 0.98 18.81
CA THR A 142 -11.95 -0.44 18.40
C THR A 142 -13.25 -1.19 18.72
N ALA A 143 -14.05 -0.69 19.66
CA ALA A 143 -15.34 -1.26 20.04
C ALA A 143 -16.41 -0.16 20.15
N SER A 144 -17.61 -0.46 19.67
CA SER A 144 -18.79 0.39 19.89
C SER A 144 -19.23 0.23 21.35
N ARG A 145 -19.47 1.33 22.06
CA ARG A 145 -20.18 1.27 23.35
C ARG A 145 -21.64 0.88 23.12
N ASP A 146 -22.28 0.27 24.11
CA ASP A 146 -23.71 0.01 24.06
C ASP A 146 -24.46 1.13 24.81
N ASP A 147 -25.44 1.73 24.14
CA ASP A 147 -26.22 2.86 24.65
C ASP A 147 -27.69 2.47 24.92
N GLN A 148 -28.00 1.17 25.01
CA GLN A 148 -29.38 0.67 25.17
C GLN A 148 -30.11 1.25 26.41
N HIS A 149 -29.37 1.56 27.47
CA HIS A 149 -29.89 2.14 28.72
C HIS A 149 -29.79 3.67 28.78
N ALA A 150 -29.30 4.33 27.73
CA ALA A 150 -29.24 5.79 27.68
C ALA A 150 -30.64 6.39 27.56
N THR A 151 -30.82 7.59 28.14
CA THR A 151 -32.04 8.39 27.95
C THR A 151 -32.29 8.64 26.47
N PRO A 152 -33.54 8.80 26.00
CA PRO A 152 -33.85 8.94 24.58
C PRO A 152 -32.99 10.00 23.87
N ALA A 153 -32.79 11.18 24.48
CA ALA A 153 -31.94 12.25 23.97
C ALA A 153 -30.44 11.90 23.93
N ALA A 154 -29.96 11.08 24.87
CA ALA A 154 -28.57 10.62 24.90
C ALA A 154 -28.29 9.44 23.96
N ARG A 155 -29.34 8.78 23.42
CA ARG A 155 -29.15 7.69 22.46
C ARG A 155 -28.47 8.20 21.21
N ARG A 156 -27.41 7.49 20.81
CA ARG A 156 -26.62 7.73 19.60
C ARG A 156 -27.42 8.13 18.36
N ARG A 157 -28.54 7.45 18.10
CA ARG A 157 -29.39 7.75 16.94
C ARG A 157 -29.87 9.20 16.95
N HIS A 158 -30.34 9.71 18.09
CA HIS A 158 -30.83 11.08 18.18
C HIS A 158 -29.67 12.06 18.05
N ARG A 159 -28.57 11.83 18.78
CA ARG A 159 -27.36 12.67 18.69
C ARG A 159 -26.81 12.81 17.25
N ILE A 160 -26.77 11.72 16.48
CA ILE A 160 -26.27 11.77 15.09
C ILE A 160 -27.29 12.45 14.16
N LEU A 161 -28.60 12.20 14.35
CA LEU A 161 -29.63 12.86 13.55
C LEU A 161 -29.67 14.37 13.84
N ASP A 162 -29.50 14.78 15.10
CA ASP A 162 -29.42 16.19 15.49
C ASP A 162 -28.20 16.86 14.83
N LEU A 163 -27.02 16.22 14.87
CA LEU A 163 -25.82 16.71 14.18
C LEU A 163 -25.99 16.81 12.65
N LEU A 164 -26.70 15.86 12.04
CA LEU A 164 -27.02 15.93 10.62
C LEU A 164 -28.01 17.05 10.30
N GLN A 165 -28.88 17.42 11.25
CA GLN A 165 -29.85 18.50 11.13
C GLN A 165 -29.26 19.89 11.44
N GLU A 166 -28.19 19.97 12.23
CA GLU A 166 -27.46 21.23 12.49
C GLU A 166 -26.93 21.85 11.19
N ASP A 167 -26.37 21.03 10.30
CA ASP A 167 -25.91 21.42 8.96
C ASP A 167 -26.59 20.57 7.88
N PRO A 168 -27.85 20.86 7.51
CA PRO A 168 -28.67 19.94 6.72
C PRO A 168 -28.20 19.78 5.26
N THR A 169 -27.46 20.76 4.74
CA THR A 169 -26.90 20.79 3.38
C THR A 169 -25.47 20.23 3.31
N ARG A 170 -24.85 19.94 4.45
CA ARG A 170 -23.47 19.45 4.49
C ARG A 170 -23.41 17.97 4.16
N LEU A 171 -22.40 17.60 3.37
CA LEU A 171 -22.09 16.20 3.07
C LEU A 171 -21.22 15.63 4.17
N TRP A 172 -21.75 14.67 4.91
CA TRP A 172 -21.06 14.03 6.02
C TRP A 172 -20.44 12.71 5.58
N GLN A 173 -19.15 12.54 5.89
CA GLN A 173 -18.49 11.24 5.77
C GLN A 173 -18.67 10.43 7.06
N PRO A 174 -18.93 9.10 6.97
CA PRO A 174 -19.01 8.23 8.14
C PRO A 174 -17.80 8.29 9.05
N ARG A 175 -16.62 8.55 8.49
CA ARG A 175 -15.37 8.71 9.25
C ARG A 175 -15.39 9.98 10.11
N GLU A 176 -15.89 11.09 9.58
CA GLU A 176 -16.02 12.34 10.30
C GLU A 176 -17.02 12.22 11.45
N ILE A 177 -18.16 11.56 11.22
CA ILE A 177 -19.16 11.30 12.25
C ILE A 177 -18.58 10.38 13.34
N ALA A 178 -17.93 9.28 12.96
CA ALA A 178 -17.31 8.37 13.93
C ALA A 178 -16.20 9.05 14.75
N ALA A 179 -15.41 9.91 14.11
CA ALA A 179 -14.39 10.73 14.77
C ALA A 179 -15.00 11.76 15.73
N HIS A 180 -16.11 12.38 15.35
CA HIS A 180 -16.81 13.39 16.17
C HIS A 180 -17.37 12.80 17.47
N PHE A 181 -17.95 11.60 17.42
CA PHE A 181 -18.57 10.97 18.59
C PHE A 181 -17.61 10.09 19.40
N GLY A 182 -16.59 9.49 18.78
CA GLY A 182 -15.53 8.75 19.47
C GLY A 182 -15.96 7.47 20.22
N ASP A 183 -17.23 7.08 20.13
CA ASP A 183 -17.85 5.96 20.84
C ASP A 183 -18.32 4.82 19.91
N ILE A 184 -18.11 4.95 18.60
CA ILE A 184 -18.62 4.06 17.53
C ILE A 184 -17.52 3.67 16.55
N THR A 185 -17.49 2.39 16.16
CA THR A 185 -16.57 1.91 15.12
C THR A 185 -17.01 2.38 13.73
N LEU A 186 -16.06 2.61 12.82
CA LEU A 186 -16.37 3.04 11.45
C LEU A 186 -17.37 2.10 10.74
N GLU A 187 -17.21 0.79 10.93
CA GLU A 187 -18.07 -0.22 10.31
C GLU A 187 -19.52 -0.19 10.84
N THR A 188 -19.70 0.02 12.15
CA THR A 188 -21.04 0.15 12.74
C THR A 188 -21.71 1.44 12.29
N MET A 189 -20.94 2.53 12.16
CA MET A 189 -21.41 3.80 11.60
C MET A 189 -21.92 3.62 10.15
N TYR A 190 -21.15 2.96 9.29
CA TYR A 190 -21.57 2.64 7.92
C TYR A 190 -22.88 1.85 7.87
N ARG A 191 -23.04 0.85 8.75
CA ARG A 191 -24.26 0.04 8.82
C ARG A 191 -25.46 0.84 9.29
N GLN A 192 -25.29 1.73 10.27
CA GLN A 192 -26.36 2.59 10.80
C GLN A 192 -26.82 3.63 9.78
N LEU A 193 -25.90 4.34 9.14
CA LEU A 193 -26.23 5.35 8.13
C LEU A 193 -26.91 4.72 6.90
N ASN A 194 -26.44 3.57 6.42
CA ASN A 194 -27.15 2.87 5.32
C ASN A 194 -28.56 2.44 5.73
N ARG A 195 -28.76 1.97 6.98
CA ARG A 195 -30.09 1.60 7.47
C ARG A 195 -31.02 2.81 7.55
N TRP A 196 -30.53 3.96 8.02
CA TRP A 196 -31.31 5.19 8.10
C TRP A 196 -31.61 5.79 6.74
N ALA A 197 -30.67 5.68 5.80
CA ALA A 197 -30.91 6.05 4.41
C ALA A 197 -31.99 5.17 3.77
N ALA A 198 -31.97 3.86 4.03
CA ALA A 198 -32.99 2.93 3.55
C ALA A 198 -34.37 3.21 4.18
N SER A 199 -34.42 3.67 5.43
CA SER A 199 -35.66 4.09 6.09
C SER A 199 -36.04 5.55 5.85
N GLN A 200 -35.40 6.23 4.87
CA GLN A 200 -35.68 7.62 4.48
C GLN A 200 -35.54 8.68 5.59
N LEU A 201 -34.71 8.41 6.60
CA LEU A 201 -34.40 9.40 7.64
C LEU A 201 -33.29 10.36 7.23
N ILE A 202 -32.43 9.93 6.29
CA ILE A 202 -31.31 10.69 5.73
C ILE A 202 -31.16 10.33 4.25
N HIS A 203 -30.43 11.13 3.49
CA HIS A 203 -30.19 10.91 2.06
C HIS A 203 -28.75 10.50 1.80
N LYS A 204 -28.57 9.45 1.00
CA LYS A 204 -27.25 9.01 0.52
C LYS A 204 -27.02 9.60 -0.87
N LEU A 205 -26.05 10.51 -0.97
CA LEU A 205 -25.80 11.31 -2.18
C LEU A 205 -24.61 10.80 -3.01
N GLY A 206 -23.78 9.93 -2.41
CA GLY A 206 -22.65 9.31 -3.08
C GLY A 206 -22.07 8.16 -2.26
N PRO A 207 -20.99 7.52 -2.75
CA PRO A 207 -20.28 6.49 -2.00
C PRO A 207 -19.72 7.09 -0.69
N GLY A 208 -20.38 6.80 0.43
CA GLY A 208 -19.96 7.27 1.75
C GLY A 208 -20.28 8.74 2.05
N LEU A 209 -21.23 9.36 1.34
CA LEU A 209 -21.67 10.74 1.59
C LEU A 209 -23.16 10.76 1.95
N TYR A 210 -23.47 11.34 3.11
CA TYR A 210 -24.82 11.41 3.67
C TYR A 210 -25.19 12.87 4.02
N ALA A 211 -26.45 13.23 3.85
CA ALA A 211 -27.00 14.53 4.24
C ALA A 211 -28.40 14.38 4.83
N ALA A 212 -28.84 15.34 5.65
CA ALA A 212 -30.21 15.34 6.19
C ALA A 212 -31.25 15.77 5.15
N THR A 213 -30.86 16.65 4.21
CA THR A 213 -31.72 17.06 3.10
C THR A 213 -31.39 16.30 1.82
N PRO A 214 -32.38 16.03 0.96
CA PRO A 214 -32.11 15.56 -0.38
C PRO A 214 -31.37 16.66 -1.13
N TRP A 215 -30.34 16.31 -1.89
CA TRP A 215 -29.62 17.25 -2.74
C TRP A 215 -30.62 18.00 -3.63
N PRO A 216 -30.74 19.34 -3.52
CA PRO A 216 -31.62 20.07 -4.42
C PRO A 216 -31.03 19.93 -5.84
N PRO A 217 -31.81 19.46 -6.83
CA PRO A 217 -31.38 19.59 -8.21
C PRO A 217 -31.30 21.09 -8.48
N ALA A 218 -30.09 21.63 -8.60
CA ALA A 218 -29.92 22.97 -9.14
C ALA A 218 -30.54 22.96 -10.55
N PRO A 219 -31.58 23.76 -10.84
CA PRO A 219 -31.99 23.93 -12.22
C PRO A 219 -30.83 24.62 -12.94
N LEU A 220 -30.26 23.93 -13.93
CA LEU A 220 -29.38 24.56 -14.90
C LEU A 220 -30.21 25.63 -15.61
N ALA A 221 -29.94 26.90 -15.32
CA ALA A 221 -30.40 28.06 -16.08
C ALA A 221 -29.34 28.43 -17.12
#